data_AF-A0A512NEI9-F1
#
_entry.id   AF-A0A512NEI9-F1
#
_cell.length_a   1.000
_cell.length_b   1.000
_cell.length_c   1.000
_cell.angle_alpha   90.00
_cell.angle_beta   90.00
_cell.angle_gamma   90.00
#
_symmetry.space_group_name_H-M   'P 1'
#
loop_
_entity.id
_entity.type
_entity.pdbx_description
1 polymer ?
#
loop_
_entity_poly.entity_id
_entity_poly.type
_entity_poly.pdbx_seq_one_letter_code
_entity_poly.pdbx_strand_id
1 'polypeptide(L)' 'MKALVDILENALSEADEILRRRLNEGGVEMPHLVIGVTPNGEVVLRSNVSPDVLRAFAQDLIRIADEVEAPAGPDDATH' A
#
# COMPACT_ATOMS: atom_id res chain seq x y z
N MET A 1 2.51 -17.95 2.93
CA MET A 1 2.55 -16.48 3.14
C MET A 1 3.51 -15.80 2.17
N LYS A 2 4.81 -16.16 2.12
CA LYS A 2 5.80 -15.60 1.19
C LYS A 2 5.34 -15.56 -0.28
N ALA A 3 4.86 -16.67 -0.83
CA ALA A 3 4.39 -16.73 -2.22
C ALA A 3 3.21 -15.79 -2.53
N LEU A 4 2.34 -15.47 -1.55
CA LEU A 4 1.24 -14.52 -1.73
C LEU A 4 1.77 -13.09 -1.79
N VAL A 5 2.74 -12.77 -0.92
CA VAL A 5 3.44 -11.48 -0.91
C VAL A 5 4.15 -11.26 -2.25
N ASP A 6 4.89 -12.26 -2.73
CA ASP A 6 5.58 -12.20 -4.02
C ASP A 6 4.61 -11.95 -5.20
N ILE A 7 3.42 -12.58 -5.19
CA ILE A 7 2.39 -12.36 -6.22
C ILE A 7 1.85 -10.93 -6.18
N LEU A 8 1.56 -10.42 -4.97
CA LEU A 8 1.09 -9.06 -4.77
C LEU A 8 2.13 -8.03 -5.19
N GLU A 9 3.39 -8.19 -4.77
CA GLU A 9 4.49 -7.29 -5.15
C GLU A 9 4.70 -7.23 -6.67
N ASN A 10 4.66 -8.38 -7.35
CA ASN A 10 4.78 -8.43 -8.79
C ASN A 10 3.59 -7.74 -9.50
N ALA A 11 2.36 -8.03 -9.07
CA ALA A 11 1.17 -7.42 -9.66
C ALA A 11 1.13 -5.90 -9.46
N LEU A 12 1.53 -5.42 -8.27
CA LEU A 12 1.60 -3.98 -7.98
C LEU A 12 2.74 -3.30 -8.76
N SER A 13 3.88 -3.97 -8.96
CA SER A 13 4.98 -3.46 -9.77
C SER A 13 4.59 -3.33 -11.24
N GLU A 14 3.96 -4.35 -11.82
CA GLU A 14 3.44 -4.28 -13.20
C GLU A 14 2.41 -3.14 -13.36
N ALA A 15 1.55 -2.96 -12.37
CA ALA A 15 0.58 -1.87 -12.36
C ALA A 15 1.26 -0.48 -12.33
N ASP A 16 2.27 -0.29 -11.47
CA ASP A 16 3.05 0.97 -11.40
C ASP A 16 3.73 1.29 -12.74
N GLU A 17 4.37 0.30 -13.37
CA GLU A 17 5.03 0.47 -14.67
C GLU A 17 4.04 0.89 -15.77
N ILE A 18 2.89 0.21 -15.85
CA ILE A 18 1.85 0.51 -16.85
C ILE A 18 1.32 1.93 -16.65
N LEU A 19 1.07 2.32 -15.40
CA LEU A 19 0.55 3.64 -15.06
C LEU A 19 1.55 4.74 -15.42
N ARG A 20 2.81 4.59 -15.01
CA ARG A 20 3.87 5.55 -15.34
C ARG A 20 4.05 5.70 -16.84
N ARG A 21 4.05 4.59 -17.59
CA ARG A 21 4.17 4.63 -19.05
C ARG A 21 3.03 5.44 -19.67
N ARG A 22 1.78 5.14 -19.30
CA ARG A 22 0.60 5.84 -19.85
C ARG A 22 0.57 7.32 -19.51
N LEU A 23 1.00 7.69 -18.30
CA LEU A 23 1.07 9.09 -17.88
C LEU A 23 2.14 9.86 -18.67
N ASN A 24 3.31 9.25 -18.88
CA ASN A 24 4.36 9.82 -19.72
C ASN A 24 3.93 9.97 -21.18
N GLU A 25 3.24 8.97 -21.75
CA GLU A 25 2.65 9.04 -23.09
C GLU A 25 1.63 10.20 -23.22
N GLY A 26 0.92 10.51 -22.13
CA GLY A 26 0.01 11.65 -22.03
C GLY A 26 0.66 12.99 -21.68
N GLY A 27 1.99 13.05 -21.53
CA GLY A 27 2.73 14.26 -21.16
C GLY A 27 2.56 14.70 -19.70
N VAL A 28 2.09 13.81 -18.82
CA VAL A 28 1.90 14.08 -17.39
C VAL A 28 3.07 13.45 -16.62
N GLU A 29 3.97 14.28 -16.11
CA GLU A 29 4.98 13.82 -15.16
C GLU A 29 4.37 13.61 -13.78
N MET A 30 4.51 12.39 -13.25
CA MET A 30 4.01 12.02 -11.93
C MET A 30 5.16 11.51 -11.07
N PRO A 31 5.82 12.38 -10.29
CA PRO A 31 7.04 12.02 -9.57
C PRO A 31 6.79 11.00 -8.45
N HIS A 32 5.60 11.03 -7.84
CA HIS A 32 5.23 10.15 -6.73
C HIS A 32 3.86 9.53 -6.96
N LEU A 33 3.81 8.20 -6.90
CA LEU A 33 2.60 7.39 -6.84
C LEU A 33 2.65 6.57 -5.56
N VAL A 34 1.59 6.63 -4.78
CA VAL A 34 1.40 5.82 -3.58
C VAL A 34 0.33 4.79 -3.88
N ILE A 35 0.66 3.52 -3.61
CA ILE A 35 -0.24 2.38 -3.76
C ILE A 35 -0.38 1.74 -2.38
N GLY A 36 -1.60 1.63 -1.87
CA GLY A 36 -1.90 0.95 -0.62
C GLY A 36 -3.04 -0.04 -0.79
N VAL A 37 -3.00 -1.16 -0.05
CA VAL A 37 -4.11 -2.10 0.05
C VAL A 37 -4.81 -1.85 1.39
N THR A 38 -6.11 -1.60 1.39
CA THR A 38 -6.90 -1.43 2.61
C THR A 38 -7.11 -2.79 3.29
N PRO A 39 -7.47 -2.82 4.59
CA PRO A 39 -7.83 -4.07 5.28
C PRO A 39 -8.96 -4.85 4.60
N ASN A 40 -9.80 -4.17 3.80
CA ASN A 40 -10.88 -4.78 3.04
C ASN A 40 -10.41 -5.34 1.68
N GLY A 41 -9.12 -5.25 1.36
CA GLY A 41 -8.54 -5.69 0.10
C GLY A 41 -8.68 -4.70 -1.06
N GLU A 42 -9.08 -3.45 -0.79
CA GLU A 42 -9.23 -2.43 -1.83
C GLU A 42 -7.87 -1.78 -2.12
N VAL A 43 -7.58 -1.49 -3.39
CA VAL A 43 -6.34 -0.81 -3.77
C VAL A 43 -6.59 0.68 -3.91
N VAL A 44 -5.92 1.49 -3.07
CA VAL A 44 -5.95 2.95 -3.12
C VAL A 44 -4.72 3.45 -3.87
N LEU A 45 -4.95 4.15 -4.98
CA LEU A 45 -3.91 4.88 -5.72
C LEU A 45 -4.03 6.37 -5.43
N ARG A 46 -2.93 7.00 -5.00
CA ARG A 46 -2.85 8.45 -4.85
C ARG A 46 -1.63 9.01 -5.56
N SER A 47 -1.86 10.03 -6.37
CA SER A 47 -0.83 10.88 -6.95
C SER A 47 -0.99 12.32 -6.47
N ASN A 48 0.09 13.09 -6.57
CA ASN A 48 0.12 14.52 -6.21
C ASN A 48 -0.33 14.79 -4.75
N VAL A 49 0.03 13.89 -3.84
CA VAL A 49 -0.27 14.02 -2.41
C VAL A 49 0.66 15.05 -1.77
N SER A 50 0.09 15.95 -0.98
CA SER A 50 0.89 16.92 -0.23
C SER A 50 1.81 16.21 0.78
N PRO A 51 2.91 16.85 1.21
CA PRO A 51 3.78 16.29 2.24
C PRO A 51 3.05 15.84 3.51
N ASP A 52 1.98 16.54 3.89
CA ASP A 52 1.20 16.20 5.08
C ASP A 52 0.39 14.92 4.91
N VAL A 53 -0.18 14.70 3.71
CA VAL A 53 -0.89 13.45 3.40
C VAL A 53 0.08 12.27 3.35
N LEU A 54 1.30 12.47 2.81
CA LEU A 54 2.35 11.43 2.84
C LEU A 54 2.75 11.06 4.27
N ARG A 55 2.90 12.05 5.16
CA ARG A 55 3.21 11.79 6.57
C ARG A 55 2.09 11.04 7.29
N ALA A 56 0.84 11.46 7.10
CA ALA A 56 -0.31 10.77 7.68
C ALA A 56 -0.41 9.32 7.19
N PHE A 57 -0.22 9.09 5.88
CA PHE A 57 -0.21 7.75 5.32
C PHE A 57 0.92 6.88 5.88
N ALA A 58 2.13 7.43 6.05
CA ALA A 58 3.23 6.71 6.68
C ALA A 58 2.92 6.35 8.15
N GLN A 59 2.26 7.24 8.90
CA GLN A 59 1.81 6.94 10.27
C GLN A 59 0.77 5.82 10.32
N ASP A 60 -0.16 5.79 9.37
CA ASP A 60 -1.12 4.69 9.24
C ASP A 60 -0.41 3.35 8.95
N LEU A 61 0.58 3.34 8.06
CA LEU A 61 1.36 2.14 7.76
C LEU A 61 2.16 1.64 8.97
N ILE A 62 2.77 2.55 9.75
CA ILE A 62 3.48 2.21 10.99
C ILE A 62 2.50 1.58 11.98
N ARG A 63 1.33 2.20 12.21
CA ARG A 63 0.31 1.66 13.12
C ARG A 63 -0.15 0.26 12.69
N ILE A 64 -0.38 0.04 11.39
CA ILE A 64 -0.77 -1.28 10.87
C ILE A 64 0.35 -2.30 11.09
N ALA A 65 1.62 -1.92 10.90
CA ALA A 65 2.74 -2.81 11.18
C ALA A 65 2.80 -3.20 12.66
N ASP A 66 2.62 -2.24 13.56
CA ASP A 66 2.58 -2.49 15.01
C ASP A 66 1.40 -3.41 15.40
N GLU A 67 0.22 -3.25 14.78
CA GLU A 67 -0.94 -4.13 14.98
C GLU A 67 -0.68 -5.56 14.50
N VAL A 68 0.06 -5.73 13.41
CA VAL A 68 0.44 -7.05 12.87
C VAL A 68 1.52 -7.71 13.72
N GLU A 69 2.45 -6.93 14.28
CA GLU A 69 3.52 -7.43 15.15
C GLU A 69 3.02 -7.75 16.56
N ALA A 70 1.97 -7.06 17.04
CA ALA A 70 1.38 -7.32 18.33
C ALA A 70 0.89 -8.78 18.43
N PRO A 71 1.36 -9.58 19.41
CA PRO A 71 0.90 -10.93 19.57
C PRO A 71 -0.61 -10.92 19.88
N ALA A 72 -1.37 -11.83 19.28
CA ALA A 72 -2.75 -12.08 19.66
C ALA A 72 -2.78 -12.25 21.19
N GLY A 73 -3.47 -11.34 21.89
CA GLY A 73 -3.56 -11.39 23.34
C GLY A 73 -4.16 -12.73 23.80
N PRO A 74 -3.98 -13.12 25.06
CA PRO A 74 -4.28 -14.47 25.56
C PRO A 74 -5.77 -14.87 25.56
N ASP A 75 -6.66 -14.03 25.04
CA ASP A 75 -8.12 -14.14 25.23
C ASP A 75 -8.86 -14.95 24.16
N ASP A 76 -8.18 -15.51 23.15
CA ASP A 76 -8.83 -16.32 22.11
C ASP A 76 -8.90 -17.83 22.43
N ALA A 77 -8.67 -18.19 23.70
CA ALA A 77 -8.76 -19.56 24.20
C ALA A 77 -9.93 -19.76 25.17
N THR A 78 -11.14 -19.29 24.85
CA THR A 78 -12.35 -19.82 25.48
C THR A 78 -13.57 -19.65 24.58
N HIS A 79 -13.88 -20.67 23.76
CA HIS A 79 -15.26 -21.07 23.44
C HIS A 79 -15.31 -22.50 22.91
#